data_AF-A0A3B9HAX6-F1
#
_entry.id   AF-A0A3B9HAX6-F1
#
_cell.length_a   1.000
_cell.length_b   1.000
_cell.length_c   1.000
_cell.angle_alpha   90.00
_cell.angle_beta   90.00
_cell.angle_gamma   90.00
#
_symmetry.space_group_name_H-M   'P 1'
#
loop_
_entity.id
_entity.type
_entity.pdbx_description
1 polymer ?
#
loop_
_entity_poly.entity_id
_entity_poly.type
_entity_poly.pdbx_seq_one_letter_code
_entity_poly.pdbx_strand_id
1 'polypeptide(L)'
;EYQMLYSRINYLYRSGGFSKNEKERAMVDEIANHPLIKGKNTALSSRAATICYYIQGLCAATNRDYQTSFFKFLRVKTILDNNPLLKRDLAKRYVRTLKNLLYCYIDNNELDKATETIQMMRLLPNEKGFGSIDVKVKIFTSSYIAELMICDRKGTYDKSLEIAEEIIEGIESYGQKINKEQQIVFFYNLTYVYFGAGRYNDALKWVNKLLNDNEQTLRQDIYNFARLFNLIIHFELNNFDLLEYVIKSTSRYLKKQKKDYQVEFLIIKYLKKLIKIDDESTRIPIFEKMTLELEETFKNPSERVVLQYFDYLSWTKSKAQQIPFASAVQARQAELG
;
A
#
# COMPACT_ATOMS: atom_id res chain seq x y z
N GLU A 1 -6.17 -12.06 27.01
CA GLU A 1 -5.44 -12.89 26.01
C GLU A 1 -5.65 -12.46 24.57
N TYR A 2 -6.87 -12.47 24.00
CA TYR A 2 -7.08 -12.02 22.59
C TYR A 2 -6.50 -10.64 22.26
N GLN A 3 -6.57 -9.67 23.18
CA GLN A 3 -5.99 -8.34 22.97
C GLN A 3 -4.45 -8.37 22.84
N MET A 4 -3.79 -9.26 23.57
CA MET A 4 -2.33 -9.44 23.48
C MET A 4 -1.95 -10.05 22.13
N LEU A 5 -2.65 -11.11 21.71
CA LEU A 5 -2.46 -11.72 20.39
C LEU A 5 -2.73 -10.71 19.27
N TYR A 6 -3.81 -9.94 19.39
CA TYR A 6 -4.14 -8.87 18.47
C TYR A 6 -3.04 -7.82 18.36
N SER A 7 -2.53 -7.32 19.49
CA SER A 7 -1.44 -6.33 19.50
C SER A 7 -0.18 -6.86 18.82
N ARG A 8 0.19 -8.13 19.08
CA ARG A 8 1.35 -8.79 18.44
C ARG A 8 1.18 -8.90 16.92
N ILE A 9 0.06 -9.45 16.44
CA ILE A 9 -0.16 -9.59 14.98
C ILE A 9 -0.33 -8.23 14.30
N ASN A 10 -0.97 -7.27 14.95
CA ASN A 10 -1.15 -5.94 14.40
C ASN A 10 0.18 -5.19 14.28
N TYR A 11 1.13 -5.41 15.18
CA TYR A 11 2.50 -4.89 15.04
C TYR A 11 3.20 -5.47 13.80
N LEU A 12 3.15 -6.79 13.62
CA LEU A 12 3.74 -7.47 12.45
C LEU A 12 3.07 -7.04 11.14
N TYR A 13 1.74 -6.94 11.13
CA TYR A 13 0.98 -6.51 9.96
C TYR A 13 1.31 -5.05 9.58
N ARG A 14 1.48 -4.16 10.56
CA ARG A 14 1.83 -2.75 10.31
C ARG A 14 3.29 -2.51 9.98
N SER A 15 4.20 -3.37 10.44
CA SER A 15 5.62 -3.16 10.20
C SER A 15 6.00 -3.34 8.73
N GLY A 16 5.19 -4.03 7.91
CA GLY A 16 5.30 -3.97 6.45
C GLY A 16 4.40 -4.92 5.67
N GLY A 17 3.16 -5.14 6.13
CA GLY A 17 2.12 -5.91 5.45
C GLY A 17 2.31 -7.43 5.42
N PHE A 18 3.56 -7.90 5.46
CA PHE A 18 3.94 -9.30 5.26
C PHE A 18 5.08 -9.69 6.19
N SER A 19 5.20 -10.98 6.47
CA SER A 19 6.33 -11.55 7.19
C SER A 19 7.59 -11.48 6.33
N LYS A 20 8.52 -10.60 6.72
CA LYS A 20 9.70 -10.22 5.93
C LYS A 20 10.87 -11.19 6.05
N ASN A 21 10.85 -12.02 7.09
CA ASN A 21 11.91 -12.97 7.40
C ASN A 21 11.33 -14.17 8.14
N GLU A 22 12.14 -15.21 8.29
CA GLU A 22 11.76 -16.44 9.00
C GLU A 22 11.32 -16.20 10.44
N LYS A 23 11.89 -15.20 11.13
CA LYS A 23 11.49 -14.87 12.50
C LYS A 23 10.08 -14.31 12.55
N GLU A 24 9.74 -13.37 11.68
CA GLU A 24 8.38 -12.82 11.58
C GLU A 24 7.38 -13.90 11.15
N ARG A 25 7.75 -14.78 10.21
CA ARG A 25 6.92 -15.95 9.84
C ARG A 25 6.65 -16.84 11.05
N ALA A 26 7.69 -17.21 11.79
CA ALA A 26 7.54 -18.02 13.00
C ALA A 26 6.64 -17.34 14.05
N MET A 27 6.72 -16.03 14.23
CA MET A 27 5.82 -15.30 15.14
C MET A 27 4.36 -15.30 14.65
N VAL A 28 4.12 -15.14 13.35
CA VAL A 28 2.76 -15.24 12.78
C VAL A 28 2.21 -16.65 12.97
N ASP A 29 3.04 -17.67 12.72
CA ASP A 29 2.65 -19.08 12.86
C ASP A 29 2.37 -19.46 14.32
N GLU A 30 3.14 -18.93 15.28
CA GLU A 30 2.88 -19.08 16.72
C GLU A 30 1.50 -18.49 17.08
N ILE A 31 1.18 -17.29 16.59
CA ILE A 31 -0.11 -16.64 16.84
C ILE A 31 -1.25 -17.42 16.18
N ALA A 32 -1.07 -17.86 14.93
CA ALA A 32 -2.07 -18.59 14.16
C ALA A 32 -2.38 -19.97 14.79
N ASN A 33 -1.37 -20.63 15.37
CA ASN A 33 -1.53 -21.93 16.02
C ASN A 33 -1.89 -21.84 17.51
N HIS A 34 -1.99 -20.63 18.08
CA HIS A 34 -2.39 -20.46 19.47
C HIS A 34 -3.76 -21.12 19.74
N PRO A 35 -3.96 -21.83 20.87
CA PRO A 35 -5.19 -22.59 21.14
C PRO A 35 -6.47 -21.77 20.97
N LEU A 36 -6.49 -20.52 21.47
CA LEU A 36 -7.63 -19.59 21.30
C LEU A 36 -7.95 -19.24 19.83
N ILE A 37 -6.96 -19.27 18.95
CA ILE A 37 -7.10 -18.89 17.54
C ILE A 37 -7.47 -20.10 16.70
N LYS A 38 -6.85 -21.26 16.92
CA LYS A 38 -7.08 -22.47 16.11
C LYS A 38 -8.25 -23.32 16.61
N GLY A 39 -8.53 -23.32 17.91
CA GLY A 39 -9.49 -24.23 18.53
C GLY A 39 -10.93 -24.01 18.08
N LYS A 40 -11.70 -25.10 17.96
CA LYS A 40 -13.17 -25.03 17.79
C LYS A 40 -13.79 -24.55 19.11
N ASN A 41 -14.79 -23.67 19.03
CA ASN A 41 -15.57 -23.16 20.17
C ASN A 41 -14.79 -22.36 21.24
N THR A 42 -13.59 -21.84 20.92
CA THR A 42 -12.81 -20.99 21.85
C THR A 42 -13.37 -19.57 22.00
N ALA A 43 -14.23 -19.15 21.07
CA ALA A 43 -14.92 -17.88 21.12
C ALA A 43 -16.33 -18.06 21.70
N LEU A 44 -16.46 -17.87 23.02
CA LEU A 44 -17.71 -18.09 23.76
C LEU A 44 -18.76 -16.97 23.59
N SER A 45 -18.50 -15.94 22.78
CA SER A 45 -19.43 -14.85 22.51
C SER A 45 -19.21 -14.25 21.12
N SER A 46 -20.21 -13.55 20.57
CA SER A 46 -20.07 -12.79 19.31
C SER A 46 -18.91 -11.78 19.36
N ARG A 47 -18.67 -11.16 20.53
CA ARG A 47 -17.53 -10.25 20.73
C ARG A 47 -16.18 -10.99 20.64
N ALA A 48 -16.07 -12.18 21.23
CA ALA A 48 -14.87 -13.02 21.15
C ALA A 48 -14.66 -13.56 19.72
N ALA A 49 -15.75 -13.96 19.05
CA ALA A 49 -15.70 -14.49 17.69
C ALA A 49 -15.17 -13.45 16.70
N THR A 50 -15.64 -12.20 16.81
CA THR A 50 -15.15 -11.12 15.93
C THR A 50 -13.67 -10.83 16.11
N ILE A 51 -13.10 -10.86 17.32
CA ILE A 51 -11.64 -10.65 17.48
C ILE A 51 -10.83 -11.87 17.04
N CYS A 52 -11.35 -13.09 17.28
CA CYS A 52 -10.70 -14.32 16.84
C CYS A 52 -10.59 -14.36 15.31
N TYR A 53 -11.71 -14.20 14.60
CA TYR A 53 -11.71 -14.14 13.13
C TYR A 53 -10.87 -12.97 12.60
N TYR A 54 -10.88 -11.82 13.27
CA TYR A 54 -10.05 -10.69 12.86
C TYR A 54 -8.55 -11.01 12.96
N ILE A 55 -8.11 -11.67 14.03
CA ILE A 55 -6.71 -12.13 14.18
C ILE A 55 -6.37 -13.16 13.10
N GLN A 56 -7.24 -14.14 12.86
CA GLN A 56 -7.04 -15.13 11.79
C GLN A 56 -6.90 -14.45 10.42
N GLY A 57 -7.72 -13.43 10.14
CA GLY A 57 -7.65 -12.66 8.90
C GLY A 57 -6.34 -11.90 8.74
N LEU A 58 -5.81 -11.32 9.82
CA LEU A 58 -4.50 -10.66 9.81
C LEU A 58 -3.34 -11.67 9.63
N CYS A 59 -3.39 -12.83 10.29
CA CYS A 59 -2.39 -13.88 10.11
C CYS A 59 -2.37 -14.35 8.64
N ALA A 60 -3.54 -14.62 8.06
CA ALA A 60 -3.67 -15.02 6.66
C ALA A 60 -3.15 -13.93 5.70
N ALA A 61 -3.52 -12.67 5.92
CA ALA A 61 -3.02 -11.55 5.11
C ALA A 61 -1.49 -11.43 5.16
N THR A 62 -0.92 -11.52 6.36
CA THR A 62 0.54 -11.44 6.56
C THR A 62 1.29 -12.57 5.87
N ASN A 63 0.65 -13.74 5.73
CA ASN A 63 1.16 -14.91 5.01
C ASN A 63 0.73 -14.96 3.52
N ARG A 64 0.11 -13.90 2.99
CA ARG A 64 -0.38 -13.81 1.60
C ARG A 64 -1.47 -14.82 1.21
N ASP A 65 -2.15 -15.40 2.20
CA ASP A 65 -3.37 -16.17 1.98
C ASP A 65 -4.57 -15.21 1.93
N TYR A 66 -4.71 -14.54 0.78
CA TYR A 66 -5.74 -13.51 0.57
C TYR A 66 -7.15 -14.08 0.61
N GLN A 67 -7.34 -15.32 0.13
CA GLN A 67 -8.64 -15.99 0.13
C GLN A 67 -9.12 -16.26 1.56
N THR A 68 -8.28 -16.87 2.40
CA THR A 68 -8.62 -17.07 3.81
C THR A 68 -8.81 -15.72 4.49
N SER A 69 -7.91 -14.75 4.25
CA SER A 69 -8.01 -13.42 4.84
C SER A 69 -9.37 -12.76 4.57
N PHE A 70 -9.80 -12.77 3.30
CA PHE A 70 -11.11 -12.28 2.88
C PHE A 70 -12.24 -12.96 3.63
N PHE A 71 -12.29 -14.30 3.64
CA PHE A 71 -13.36 -15.04 4.33
C PHE A 71 -13.41 -14.74 5.82
N LYS A 72 -12.26 -14.58 6.48
CA LYS A 72 -12.20 -14.25 7.91
C LYS A 72 -12.73 -12.84 8.19
N PHE A 73 -12.34 -11.84 7.39
CA PHE A 73 -12.89 -10.50 7.56
C PHE A 73 -14.38 -10.42 7.21
N LEU A 74 -14.84 -11.17 6.20
CA LEU A 74 -16.25 -11.26 5.86
C LEU A 74 -17.05 -11.83 7.04
N ARG A 75 -16.56 -12.88 7.70
CA ARG A 75 -17.19 -13.42 8.93
C ARG A 75 -17.29 -12.38 10.04
N VAL A 76 -16.25 -11.55 10.25
CA VAL A 76 -16.30 -10.44 11.22
C VAL A 76 -17.40 -9.45 10.84
N LYS A 77 -17.46 -9.05 9.55
CA LYS A 77 -18.50 -8.14 9.04
C LYS A 77 -19.89 -8.71 9.28
N THR A 78 -20.15 -9.97 8.88
CA THR A 78 -21.45 -10.63 9.05
C THR A 78 -21.88 -10.69 10.51
N ILE A 79 -20.99 -11.05 11.44
CA ILE A 79 -21.35 -11.07 12.87
C ILE A 79 -21.74 -9.68 13.36
N LEU A 80 -21.01 -8.64 12.96
CA LEU A 80 -21.30 -7.27 13.39
C LEU A 80 -22.59 -6.74 12.74
N ASP A 81 -22.82 -6.98 11.46
CA ASP A 81 -24.05 -6.58 10.76
C ASP A 81 -25.30 -7.22 11.41
N ASN A 82 -25.21 -8.49 11.81
CA ASN A 82 -26.29 -9.20 12.50
C ASN A 82 -26.45 -8.81 13.98
N ASN A 83 -25.56 -7.97 14.54
CA ASN A 83 -25.60 -7.55 15.94
C ASN A 83 -25.41 -6.02 16.07
N PRO A 84 -26.45 -5.19 15.81
CA PRO A 84 -26.33 -3.74 15.72
C PRO A 84 -25.72 -3.05 16.95
N LEU A 85 -26.09 -3.48 18.16
CA LEU A 85 -25.52 -2.95 19.41
C LEU A 85 -24.01 -3.26 19.52
N LEU A 86 -23.60 -4.45 19.08
CA LEU A 86 -22.19 -4.84 19.07
C LEU A 86 -21.42 -4.12 17.96
N LYS A 87 -22.01 -3.93 16.77
CA LYS A 87 -21.43 -3.10 15.69
C LYS A 87 -21.17 -1.68 16.17
N ARG A 88 -22.12 -1.08 16.88
CA ARG A 88 -21.99 0.26 17.50
C ARG A 88 -20.83 0.31 18.48
N ASP A 89 -20.77 -0.63 19.41
CA ASP A 89 -19.71 -0.68 20.42
C ASP A 89 -18.32 -0.94 19.80
N LEU A 90 -18.26 -1.75 18.74
CA LEU A 90 -17.05 -2.13 18.05
C LEU A 90 -16.83 -1.36 16.73
N ALA A 91 -17.30 -0.12 16.64
CA ALA A 91 -17.24 0.70 15.42
C ALA A 91 -15.83 0.76 14.79
N LYS A 92 -14.78 0.92 15.61
CA LYS A 92 -13.39 0.92 15.12
C LYS A 92 -12.97 -0.41 14.51
N ARG A 93 -13.44 -1.54 15.06
CA ARG A 93 -13.17 -2.87 14.51
C ARG A 93 -13.91 -3.05 13.19
N TYR A 94 -15.17 -2.61 13.13
CA TYR A 94 -15.97 -2.65 11.90
C TYR A 94 -15.28 -1.89 10.76
N VAL A 95 -14.88 -0.63 10.99
CA VAL A 95 -14.17 0.18 9.99
C VAL A 95 -12.86 -0.47 9.53
N ARG A 96 -12.08 -1.06 10.44
CA ARG A 96 -10.86 -1.78 10.07
C ARG A 96 -11.15 -3.06 9.27
N THR A 97 -12.20 -3.79 9.61
CA THR A 97 -12.67 -4.95 8.83
C THR A 97 -13.03 -4.54 7.41
N LEU A 98 -13.78 -3.44 7.25
CA LEU A 98 -14.13 -2.93 5.93
C LEU A 98 -12.90 -2.48 5.13
N LYS A 99 -11.94 -1.80 5.77
CA LYS A 99 -10.65 -1.46 5.15
C LYS A 99 -9.94 -2.70 4.59
N ASN A 100 -9.86 -3.79 5.36
CA ASN A 100 -9.19 -4.99 4.88
C ASN A 100 -9.97 -5.67 3.74
N LEU A 101 -11.31 -5.67 3.80
CA LEU A 101 -12.14 -6.16 2.70
C LEU A 101 -11.98 -5.32 1.43
N LEU A 102 -11.85 -3.99 1.56
CA LEU A 102 -11.55 -3.10 0.43
C LEU A 102 -10.26 -3.51 -0.27
N TYR A 103 -9.19 -3.74 0.49
CA TYR A 103 -7.92 -4.18 -0.09
C TYR A 103 -8.06 -5.54 -0.78
N CYS A 104 -8.78 -6.50 -0.19
CA CYS A 104 -9.06 -7.76 -0.86
C CYS A 104 -9.84 -7.58 -2.18
N TYR A 105 -10.87 -6.73 -2.21
CA TYR A 105 -11.63 -6.45 -3.43
C TYR A 105 -10.73 -5.81 -4.51
N ILE A 106 -9.90 -4.84 -4.13
CA ILE A 106 -8.98 -4.17 -5.07
C ILE A 106 -7.93 -5.15 -5.60
N ASP A 107 -7.36 -5.98 -4.73
CA ASP A 107 -6.35 -6.97 -5.13
C ASP A 107 -6.92 -8.06 -6.03
N ASN A 108 -8.19 -8.42 -5.86
CA ASN A 108 -8.93 -9.34 -6.73
C ASN A 108 -9.54 -8.66 -7.98
N ASN A 109 -9.25 -7.39 -8.23
CA ASN A 109 -9.82 -6.59 -9.31
C ASN A 109 -11.37 -6.45 -9.27
N GLU A 110 -11.99 -6.67 -8.11
CA GLU A 110 -13.43 -6.48 -7.87
C GLU A 110 -13.73 -4.99 -7.54
N LEU A 111 -13.36 -4.09 -8.46
CA LEU A 111 -13.34 -2.63 -8.22
C LEU A 111 -14.73 -2.03 -7.93
N ASP A 112 -15.80 -2.64 -8.45
CA ASP A 112 -17.17 -2.18 -8.20
C ASP A 112 -17.57 -2.43 -6.73
N LYS A 113 -17.28 -3.63 -6.21
CA LYS A 113 -17.50 -3.97 -4.79
C LYS A 113 -16.67 -3.10 -3.85
N ALA A 114 -15.44 -2.76 -4.28
CA ALA A 114 -14.60 -1.82 -3.54
C ALA A 114 -15.25 -0.42 -3.48
N THR A 115 -15.77 0.07 -4.62
CA THR A 115 -16.45 1.36 -4.71
C THR A 115 -17.71 1.40 -3.85
N GLU A 116 -18.56 0.37 -3.90
CA GLU A 116 -19.75 0.23 -3.04
C GLU A 116 -19.37 0.25 -1.55
N THR A 117 -18.31 -0.47 -1.19
CA THR A 117 -17.83 -0.53 0.20
C THR A 117 -17.30 0.83 0.66
N ILE A 118 -16.62 1.60 -0.20
CA ILE A 118 -16.19 2.98 0.08
C ILE A 118 -17.40 3.87 0.37
N GLN A 119 -18.42 3.81 -0.48
CA GLN A 119 -19.64 4.61 -0.32
C GLN A 119 -20.33 4.27 1.02
N MET A 120 -20.50 2.99 1.32
CA MET A 120 -21.06 2.56 2.59
C MET A 120 -20.20 3.03 3.78
N MET A 121 -18.87 2.93 3.70
CA MET A 121 -17.97 3.43 4.73
C MET A 121 -18.13 4.93 4.98
N ARG A 122 -18.30 5.74 3.91
CA ARG A 122 -18.48 7.19 4.00
C ARG A 122 -19.82 7.61 4.61
N LEU A 123 -20.84 6.74 4.58
CA LEU A 123 -22.14 6.98 5.24
C LEU A 123 -22.14 6.61 6.73
N LEU A 124 -21.22 5.74 7.17
CA LEU A 124 -21.14 5.32 8.58
C LEU A 124 -21.12 6.46 9.60
N PRO A 125 -20.47 7.62 9.39
CA PRO A 125 -20.47 8.70 10.38
C PRO A 125 -21.88 9.19 10.79
N ASN A 126 -22.90 8.94 9.96
CA ASN A 126 -24.31 9.26 10.23
C ASN A 126 -24.99 8.19 11.11
N GLU A 127 -24.39 7.02 11.29
CA GLU A 127 -24.91 5.94 12.15
C GLU A 127 -24.51 6.12 13.62
N LYS A 128 -25.40 5.70 14.53
CA LYS A 128 -25.12 5.69 15.99
C LYS A 128 -23.90 4.83 16.29
N GLY A 129 -22.88 5.42 16.94
CA GLY A 129 -21.62 4.74 17.29
C GLY A 129 -20.41 5.16 16.47
N PHE A 130 -20.64 5.71 15.28
CA PHE A 130 -19.58 6.02 14.32
C PHE A 130 -19.21 7.50 14.28
N GLY A 131 -19.93 8.36 15.01
CA GLY A 131 -19.69 9.80 15.06
C GLY A 131 -18.42 10.24 15.78
N SER A 132 -17.70 9.34 16.47
CA SER A 132 -16.48 9.71 17.19
C SER A 132 -15.36 10.15 16.23
N ILE A 133 -14.55 11.12 16.66
CA ILE A 133 -13.49 11.68 15.83
C ILE A 133 -12.47 10.64 15.33
N ASP A 134 -12.08 9.70 16.19
CA ASP A 134 -11.14 8.63 15.81
C ASP A 134 -11.74 7.67 14.78
N VAL A 135 -13.06 7.44 14.82
CA VAL A 135 -13.75 6.62 13.80
C VAL A 135 -13.83 7.40 12.48
N LYS A 136 -14.23 8.68 12.51
CA LYS A 136 -14.27 9.55 11.32
C LYS A 136 -12.93 9.64 10.61
N VAL A 137 -11.84 9.86 11.36
CA VAL A 137 -10.48 9.88 10.80
C VAL A 137 -10.13 8.54 10.14
N LYS A 138 -10.47 7.39 10.75
CA LYS A 138 -10.19 6.08 10.13
C LYS A 138 -11.01 5.86 8.86
N ILE A 139 -12.26 6.29 8.84
CA ILE A 139 -13.12 6.22 7.66
C ILE A 139 -12.52 7.09 6.56
N PHE A 140 -12.19 8.34 6.85
CA PHE A 140 -11.53 9.26 5.93
C PHE A 140 -10.25 8.62 5.36
N THR A 141 -9.29 8.24 6.20
CA THR A 141 -8.03 7.69 5.69
C THR A 141 -8.23 6.41 4.88
N SER A 142 -9.09 5.49 5.34
CA SER A 142 -9.25 4.19 4.68
C SER A 142 -9.99 4.31 3.35
N SER A 143 -11.03 5.15 3.28
CA SER A 143 -11.83 5.33 2.06
C SER A 143 -11.05 6.04 0.97
N TYR A 144 -10.37 7.14 1.29
CA TYR A 144 -9.60 7.92 0.30
C TYR A 144 -8.36 7.16 -0.20
N ILE A 145 -7.64 6.43 0.67
CA ILE A 145 -6.54 5.58 0.21
C ILE A 145 -7.06 4.49 -0.73
N ALA A 146 -8.17 3.83 -0.39
CA ALA A 146 -8.75 2.81 -1.26
C ALA A 146 -9.24 3.40 -2.59
N GLU A 147 -9.80 4.61 -2.59
CA GLU A 147 -10.24 5.27 -3.82
C GLU A 147 -9.07 5.63 -4.74
N LEU A 148 -7.95 6.12 -4.17
CA LEU A 148 -6.71 6.33 -4.94
C LEU A 148 -6.19 5.01 -5.51
N MET A 149 -6.16 3.93 -4.73
CA MET A 149 -5.75 2.60 -5.23
C MET A 149 -6.64 2.13 -6.40
N ILE A 150 -7.95 2.39 -6.36
CA ILE A 150 -8.86 2.08 -7.49
C ILE A 150 -8.47 2.91 -8.72
N CYS A 151 -8.17 4.20 -8.54
CA CYS A 151 -7.75 5.06 -9.66
C CYS A 151 -6.40 4.63 -10.23
N ASP A 152 -5.45 4.22 -9.39
CA ASP A 152 -4.17 3.67 -9.82
C ASP A 152 -4.37 2.39 -10.64
N ARG A 153 -5.28 1.49 -10.22
CA ARG A 153 -5.66 0.29 -10.99
C ARG A 153 -6.35 0.61 -12.31
N LYS A 154 -6.99 1.77 -12.44
CA LYS A 154 -7.64 2.21 -13.69
C LYS A 154 -6.77 3.13 -14.54
N GLY A 155 -5.61 3.56 -14.03
CA GLY A 155 -4.79 4.60 -14.63
C GLY A 155 -5.51 5.95 -14.78
N THR A 156 -6.51 6.25 -13.94
CA THR A 156 -7.33 7.48 -14.04
C THR A 156 -6.79 8.58 -13.14
N TYR A 157 -5.63 9.14 -13.49
CA TYR A 157 -4.92 10.09 -12.62
C TYR A 157 -5.55 11.48 -12.53
N ASP A 158 -6.35 11.91 -13.52
CA ASP A 158 -7.09 13.17 -13.43
C ASP A 158 -8.09 13.14 -12.25
N LYS A 159 -8.84 12.04 -12.13
CA LYS A 159 -9.71 11.81 -10.98
C LYS A 159 -8.92 11.71 -9.67
N SER A 160 -7.73 11.07 -9.71
CA SER A 160 -6.86 11.02 -8.53
C SER A 160 -6.41 12.41 -8.06
N LEU A 161 -6.24 13.38 -8.96
CA LEU A 161 -5.88 14.76 -8.59
C LEU A 161 -7.02 15.46 -7.84
N GLU A 162 -8.27 15.29 -8.27
CA GLU A 162 -9.44 15.80 -7.53
C GLU A 162 -9.49 15.21 -6.11
N ILE A 163 -9.31 13.89 -6.00
CA ILE A 163 -9.26 13.20 -4.71
C ILE A 163 -8.07 13.69 -3.85
N ALA A 164 -6.93 14.02 -4.48
CA ALA A 164 -5.75 14.51 -3.78
C ALA A 164 -6.02 15.86 -3.10
N GLU A 165 -6.80 16.76 -3.71
CA GLU A 165 -7.18 18.03 -3.11
C GLU A 165 -8.02 17.82 -1.84
N GLU A 166 -9.03 16.94 -1.90
CA GLU A 166 -9.83 16.57 -0.73
C GLU A 166 -8.98 15.93 0.39
N ILE A 167 -7.96 15.13 0.03
CA ILE A 167 -7.03 14.55 0.99
C ILE A 167 -6.21 15.65 1.68
N ILE A 168 -5.70 16.62 0.92
CA ILE A 168 -4.88 17.72 1.45
C ILE A 168 -5.72 18.55 2.43
N GLU A 169 -6.94 18.93 2.06
CA GLU A 169 -7.87 19.64 2.94
C GLU A 169 -8.20 18.83 4.21
N GLY A 170 -8.43 17.52 4.06
CA GLY A 170 -8.68 16.64 5.19
C GLY A 170 -7.46 16.48 6.11
N ILE A 171 -6.24 16.46 5.57
CA ILE A 171 -5.00 16.46 6.35
C ILE A 171 -4.92 17.72 7.22
N GLU A 172 -5.23 18.87 6.64
CA GLU A 172 -5.24 20.15 7.36
C GLU A 172 -6.35 20.19 8.42
N SER A 173 -7.57 19.82 8.05
CA SER A 173 -8.75 19.88 8.93
C SER A 173 -8.66 18.93 10.14
N TYR A 174 -8.19 17.70 9.92
CA TYR A 174 -8.01 16.75 11.02
C TYR A 174 -6.71 17.00 11.81
N GLY A 175 -5.69 17.61 11.19
CA GLY A 175 -4.42 17.94 11.82
C GLY A 175 -3.82 16.77 12.59
N GLN A 176 -3.50 16.99 13.88
CA GLN A 176 -2.86 15.98 14.75
C GLN A 176 -3.71 14.73 15.03
N LYS A 177 -4.98 14.72 14.63
CA LYS A 177 -5.84 13.52 14.76
C LYS A 177 -5.47 12.45 13.74
N ILE A 178 -4.87 12.84 12.61
CA ILE A 178 -4.26 11.91 11.67
C ILE A 178 -2.88 11.57 12.22
N ASN A 179 -2.72 10.32 12.63
CA ASN A 179 -1.46 9.87 13.19
C ASN A 179 -0.36 9.80 12.12
N LYS A 180 0.89 9.66 12.58
CA LYS A 180 2.05 9.70 11.69
C LYS A 180 2.06 8.59 10.64
N GLU A 181 1.61 7.39 11.00
CA GLU A 181 1.49 6.25 10.09
C GLU A 181 0.56 6.59 8.91
N GLN A 182 -0.57 7.24 9.20
CA GLN A 182 -1.52 7.67 8.19
C GLN A 182 -0.98 8.81 7.32
N GLN A 183 -0.27 9.78 7.90
CA GLN A 183 0.38 10.86 7.13
C GLN A 183 1.42 10.30 6.15
N ILE A 184 2.26 9.37 6.59
CA ILE A 184 3.26 8.69 5.75
C ILE A 184 2.59 8.03 4.54
N VAL A 185 1.48 7.32 4.77
CA VAL A 185 0.74 6.67 3.68
C VAL A 185 0.14 7.70 2.74
N PHE A 186 -0.45 8.78 3.24
CA PHE A 186 -0.98 9.84 2.37
C PHE A 186 0.10 10.52 1.55
N PHE A 187 1.23 10.91 2.13
CA PHE A 187 2.32 11.55 1.38
C PHE A 187 2.87 10.64 0.28
N TYR A 188 2.95 9.34 0.55
CA TYR A 188 3.32 8.36 -0.48
C TYR A 188 2.28 8.28 -1.61
N ASN A 189 0.99 8.17 -1.28
CA ASN A 189 -0.06 8.12 -2.30
C ASN A 189 -0.16 9.43 -3.10
N LEU A 190 -0.06 10.59 -2.46
CA LEU A 190 -0.01 11.88 -3.14
C LEU A 190 1.18 11.95 -4.11
N THR A 191 2.36 11.48 -3.69
CA THR A 191 3.53 11.36 -4.59
C THR A 191 3.19 10.56 -5.84
N TYR A 192 2.54 9.39 -5.66
CA TYR A 192 2.14 8.53 -6.76
C TYR A 192 1.15 9.21 -7.70
N VAL A 193 0.10 9.84 -7.14
CA VAL A 193 -0.93 10.54 -7.92
C VAL A 193 -0.32 11.61 -8.81
N TYR A 194 0.48 12.51 -8.23
CA TYR A 194 1.11 13.58 -9.00
C TYR A 194 2.10 13.02 -10.04
N PHE A 195 2.81 11.94 -9.73
CA PHE A 195 3.68 11.27 -10.70
C PHE A 195 2.88 10.70 -11.86
N GLY A 196 1.78 9.99 -11.57
CA GLY A 196 0.93 9.36 -12.57
C GLY A 196 0.28 10.36 -13.52
N ALA A 197 -0.04 11.55 -13.01
CA ALA A 197 -0.51 12.69 -13.79
C ALA A 197 0.61 13.46 -14.53
N GLY A 198 1.87 13.00 -14.49
CA GLY A 198 3.00 13.68 -15.13
C GLY A 198 3.46 14.97 -14.41
N ARG A 199 2.92 15.28 -13.23
CA ARG A 199 3.27 16.45 -12.41
C ARG A 199 4.47 16.15 -11.51
N TYR A 200 5.62 15.87 -12.12
CA TYR A 200 6.81 15.37 -11.40
C TYR A 200 7.38 16.32 -10.34
N ASN A 201 7.27 17.64 -10.56
CA ASN A 201 7.68 18.62 -9.54
C ASN A 201 6.81 18.55 -8.27
N ASP A 202 5.51 18.31 -8.41
CA ASP A 202 4.62 18.16 -7.26
C ASP A 202 4.82 16.80 -6.58
N ALA A 203 5.06 15.73 -7.34
CA ALA A 203 5.48 14.44 -6.80
C ALA A 203 6.77 14.59 -5.96
N LEU A 204 7.76 15.34 -6.46
CA LEU A 204 9.00 15.61 -5.74
C LEU A 204 8.76 16.34 -4.41
N LYS A 205 7.82 17.29 -4.36
CA LYS A 205 7.46 17.98 -3.10
C LYS A 205 6.94 16.99 -2.06
N TRP A 206 6.03 16.09 -2.45
CA TRP A 206 5.42 15.12 -1.54
C TRP A 206 6.40 14.03 -1.09
N VAL A 207 7.24 13.51 -2.00
CA VAL A 207 8.24 12.51 -1.62
C VAL A 207 9.29 13.11 -0.69
N ASN A 208 9.70 14.36 -0.90
CA ASN A 208 10.63 15.03 0.01
C ASN A 208 10.00 15.29 1.38
N LYS A 209 8.72 15.67 1.44
CA LYS A 209 7.98 15.79 2.71
C LYS A 209 7.96 14.48 3.49
N LEU A 210 7.83 13.36 2.79
CA LEU A 210 7.94 12.02 3.36
C LEU A 210 9.37 11.71 3.81
N LEU A 211 10.37 11.87 2.93
CA LEU A 211 11.76 11.45 3.18
C LEU A 211 12.50 12.30 4.23
N ASN A 212 12.11 13.56 4.39
CA ASN A 212 12.69 14.48 5.38
C ASN A 212 12.05 14.37 6.78
N ASP A 213 11.13 13.42 6.96
CA ASP A 213 10.50 13.20 8.24
C ASP A 213 11.41 12.49 9.26
N ASN A 214 11.20 12.80 10.54
CA ASN A 214 12.05 12.34 11.64
C ASN A 214 11.72 10.91 12.11
N GLU A 215 10.56 10.35 11.75
CA GLU A 215 10.07 9.05 12.24
C GLU A 215 10.30 7.92 11.22
N GLN A 216 11.53 7.75 10.75
CA GLN A 216 11.87 6.77 9.69
C GLN A 216 11.79 5.30 10.14
N THR A 217 11.57 5.06 11.44
CA THR A 217 11.36 3.70 11.99
C THR A 217 9.92 3.21 11.76
N LEU A 218 8.97 4.13 11.66
CA LEU A 218 7.56 3.84 11.38
C LEU A 218 7.37 3.61 9.89
N ARG A 219 6.77 2.49 9.47
CA ARG A 219 6.57 2.15 8.04
C ARG A 219 7.86 2.22 7.22
N GLN A 220 8.92 1.58 7.72
CA GLN A 220 10.21 1.49 7.05
C GLN A 220 10.11 0.93 5.61
N ASP A 221 9.11 0.09 5.34
CA ASP A 221 8.73 -0.34 3.99
C ASP A 221 8.46 0.85 3.06
N ILE A 222 7.60 1.80 3.45
CA ILE A 222 7.29 2.99 2.65
C ILE A 222 8.54 3.85 2.44
N TYR A 223 9.35 4.06 3.47
CA TYR A 223 10.57 4.87 3.35
C TYR A 223 11.62 4.27 2.40
N ASN A 224 11.72 2.95 2.35
CA ASN A 224 12.61 2.26 1.41
C ASN A 224 12.13 2.49 -0.03
N PHE A 225 10.84 2.26 -0.29
CA PHE A 225 10.27 2.43 -1.63
C PHE A 225 10.19 3.89 -2.07
N ALA A 226 9.97 4.83 -1.13
CA ALA A 226 10.03 6.26 -1.42
C ALA A 226 11.41 6.70 -1.90
N ARG A 227 12.50 6.09 -1.43
CA ARG A 227 13.86 6.39 -1.93
C ARG A 227 14.05 5.95 -3.37
N LEU A 228 13.61 4.73 -3.70
CA LEU A 228 13.64 4.25 -5.09
C LEU A 228 12.75 5.09 -5.99
N PHE A 229 11.56 5.46 -5.51
CA PHE A 229 10.64 6.29 -6.26
C PHE A 229 11.21 7.70 -6.49
N ASN A 230 11.90 8.27 -5.50
CA ASN A 230 12.61 9.54 -5.64
C ASN A 230 13.69 9.50 -6.74
N LEU A 231 14.37 8.36 -6.93
CA LEU A 231 15.30 8.21 -8.07
C LEU A 231 14.58 8.33 -9.41
N ILE A 232 13.40 7.72 -9.53
CA ILE A 232 12.57 7.77 -10.73
C ILE A 232 12.05 9.20 -10.96
N ILE A 233 11.56 9.87 -9.92
CA ILE A 233 11.10 11.27 -10.01
C ILE A 233 12.22 12.18 -10.50
N HIS A 234 13.43 12.04 -9.96
CA HIS A 234 14.58 12.82 -10.43
C HIS A 234 15.00 12.47 -11.86
N PHE A 235 14.84 11.22 -12.27
CA PHE A 235 15.06 10.80 -13.65
C PHE A 235 14.08 11.50 -14.60
N GLU A 236 12.79 11.50 -14.26
CA GLU A 236 11.74 12.19 -15.04
C GLU A 236 11.93 13.70 -15.12
N LEU A 237 12.52 14.30 -14.09
CA LEU A 237 12.86 15.73 -14.06
C LEU A 237 14.16 16.05 -14.80
N ASN A 238 14.86 15.05 -15.36
CA ASN A 238 16.18 15.20 -15.98
C ASN A 238 17.25 15.78 -15.04
N ASN A 239 17.13 15.56 -13.73
CA ASN A 239 18.10 16.04 -12.73
C ASN A 239 19.33 15.12 -12.67
N PHE A 240 19.99 14.85 -13.81
CA PHE A 240 20.98 13.77 -13.92
C PHE A 240 22.23 13.96 -13.04
N ASP A 241 22.73 15.19 -12.90
CA ASP A 241 23.87 15.50 -12.03
C ASP A 241 23.58 15.15 -10.56
N LEU A 242 22.42 15.60 -10.07
CA LEU A 242 21.96 15.26 -8.72
C LEU A 242 21.67 13.76 -8.60
N LEU A 243 21.02 13.18 -9.61
CA LEU A 243 20.61 11.78 -9.60
C LEU A 243 21.82 10.85 -9.50
N GLU A 244 22.96 11.15 -10.12
CA GLU A 244 24.17 10.34 -9.97
C GLU A 244 24.60 10.23 -8.50
N TYR A 245 24.53 11.33 -7.75
CA TYR A 245 24.81 11.35 -6.32
C TYR A 245 23.74 10.59 -5.52
N VAL A 246 22.46 10.83 -5.79
CA VAL A 246 21.33 10.21 -5.05
C VAL A 246 21.28 8.69 -5.27
N ILE A 247 21.66 8.21 -6.46
CA ILE A 247 21.82 6.78 -6.75
C ILE A 247 22.89 6.15 -5.84
N LYS A 248 24.05 6.81 -5.65
CA LYS A 248 25.14 6.31 -4.81
C LYS A 248 24.69 6.24 -3.34
N SER A 249 24.04 7.29 -2.83
CA SER A 249 23.54 7.32 -1.45
C SER A 249 22.45 6.28 -1.19
N THR A 250 21.49 6.15 -2.11
CA THR A 250 20.40 5.16 -2.04
C THR A 250 20.93 3.73 -2.08
N SER A 251 21.86 3.43 -2.99
CA SER A 251 22.49 2.10 -3.07
C SER A 251 23.21 1.71 -1.78
N ARG A 252 23.93 2.64 -1.14
CA ARG A 252 24.57 2.41 0.17
C ARG A 252 23.55 2.17 1.28
N TYR A 253 22.43 2.90 1.27
CA TYR A 253 21.36 2.73 2.25
C TYR A 253 20.72 1.34 2.14
N LEU A 254 20.35 0.91 0.93
CA LEU A 254 19.70 -0.38 0.71
C LEU A 254 20.61 -1.56 1.07
N LYS A 255 21.91 -1.50 0.74
CA LYS A 255 22.89 -2.53 1.15
C LYS A 255 23.01 -2.72 2.66
N LYS A 256 22.70 -1.70 3.46
CA LYS A 256 22.72 -1.80 4.93
C LYS A 256 21.45 -2.44 5.48
N GLN A 257 20.37 -2.48 4.70
CA GLN A 257 19.15 -3.16 5.10
C GLN A 257 19.36 -4.67 4.97
N LYS A 258 18.85 -5.44 5.92
CA LYS A 258 18.91 -6.92 5.90
C LYS A 258 18.00 -7.55 4.84
N LYS A 259 17.63 -6.80 3.80
CA LYS A 259 16.70 -7.21 2.75
C LYS A 259 17.44 -7.24 1.43
N ASP A 260 17.42 -8.39 0.78
CA ASP A 260 18.08 -8.62 -0.50
C ASP A 260 17.04 -8.69 -1.63
N TYR A 261 16.21 -7.65 -1.79
CA TYR A 261 15.34 -7.57 -2.97
C TYR A 261 16.20 -7.27 -4.20
N GLN A 262 16.29 -8.24 -5.11
CA GLN A 262 17.11 -8.13 -6.31
C GLN A 262 16.62 -7.00 -7.22
N VAL A 263 15.30 -6.77 -7.24
CA VAL A 263 14.68 -5.72 -8.06
C VAL A 263 15.18 -4.31 -7.73
N GLU A 264 15.47 -4.00 -6.47
CA GLU A 264 15.93 -2.66 -6.06
C GLU A 264 17.29 -2.33 -6.69
N PHE A 265 18.20 -3.32 -6.71
CA PHE A 265 19.51 -3.19 -7.33
C PHE A 265 19.43 -3.23 -8.86
N LEU A 266 18.45 -3.95 -9.42
CA LEU A 266 18.16 -3.94 -10.85
C LEU A 266 17.76 -2.54 -11.33
N ILE A 267 16.84 -1.88 -10.62
CA ILE A 267 16.42 -0.49 -10.91
C ILE A 267 17.63 0.45 -10.86
N ILE A 268 18.44 0.36 -9.80
CA ILE A 268 19.65 1.19 -9.63
C ILE A 268 20.67 0.95 -10.75
N LYS A 269 20.87 -0.32 -11.15
CA LYS A 269 21.77 -0.70 -12.25
C LYS A 269 21.34 -0.04 -13.56
N TYR A 270 20.05 -0.04 -13.86
CA TYR A 270 19.52 0.55 -15.10
C TYR A 270 19.52 2.07 -15.07
N LEU A 271 19.09 2.70 -13.97
CA LEU A 271 19.17 4.15 -13.83
C LEU A 271 20.60 4.67 -14.00
N LYS A 272 21.62 3.99 -13.45
CA LYS A 272 23.04 4.34 -13.67
C LYS A 272 23.47 4.33 -15.14
N LYS A 273 22.85 3.49 -15.97
CA LYS A 273 23.13 3.43 -17.41
C LYS A 273 22.39 4.55 -18.13
N LEU A 274 21.10 4.72 -17.82
CA LEU A 274 20.22 5.68 -18.47
C LEU A 274 20.67 7.13 -18.27
N ILE A 275 21.17 7.50 -17.09
CA ILE A 275 21.65 8.88 -16.81
C ILE A 275 22.90 9.27 -17.60
N LYS A 276 23.61 8.31 -18.22
CA LYS A 276 24.83 8.58 -19.00
C LYS A 276 24.56 8.76 -20.50
N ILE A 277 23.30 8.61 -20.90
CA ILE A 277 22.88 8.60 -22.29
C ILE A 277 21.94 9.76 -22.44
N ASP A 278 22.30 10.73 -23.28
CA ASP A 278 21.45 11.91 -23.50
C ASP A 278 20.38 11.65 -24.55
N ASP A 279 20.71 10.83 -25.56
CA ASP A 279 19.82 10.52 -26.67
C ASP A 279 18.70 9.55 -26.27
N GLU A 280 17.45 9.97 -26.52
CA GLU A 280 16.25 9.20 -26.16
C GLU A 280 16.15 7.91 -26.97
N SER A 281 16.53 7.93 -28.26
CA SER A 281 16.46 6.73 -29.12
C SER A 281 17.38 5.62 -28.61
N THR A 282 18.52 5.99 -28.02
CA THR A 282 19.48 5.08 -27.40
C THR A 282 19.01 4.59 -26.02
N ARG A 283 18.12 5.32 -25.33
CA ARG A 283 17.50 4.89 -24.06
C ARG A 283 16.41 3.83 -24.27
N ILE A 284 15.66 3.87 -25.36
CA ILE A 284 14.58 2.92 -25.67
C ILE A 284 15.02 1.45 -25.52
N PRO A 285 16.07 0.94 -26.20
CA PRO A 285 16.48 -0.46 -26.08
C PRO A 285 16.95 -0.83 -24.66
N ILE A 286 17.38 0.16 -23.86
CA ILE A 286 17.75 -0.05 -22.46
C ILE A 286 16.51 -0.23 -21.59
N PHE A 287 15.45 0.54 -21.84
CA PHE A 287 14.15 0.36 -21.19
C PHE A 287 13.48 -0.94 -21.58
N GLU A 288 13.56 -1.36 -22.85
CA GLU A 288 13.07 -2.67 -23.29
C GLU A 288 13.78 -3.80 -22.54
N LYS A 289 15.12 -3.74 -22.49
CA LYS A 289 15.91 -4.73 -21.75
C LYS A 289 15.60 -4.71 -20.24
N MET A 290 15.44 -3.52 -19.67
CA MET A 290 15.04 -3.36 -18.27
C MET A 290 13.67 -4.00 -18.00
N THR A 291 12.72 -3.80 -18.91
CA THR A 291 11.37 -4.39 -18.82
C THR A 291 11.43 -5.91 -18.79
N LEU A 292 12.19 -6.52 -19.71
CA LEU A 292 12.34 -7.99 -19.76
C LEU A 292 13.03 -8.55 -18.51
N GLU A 293 14.11 -7.91 -18.02
CA GLU A 293 14.78 -8.34 -16.78
C GLU A 293 13.85 -8.18 -15.55
N LEU A 294 13.02 -7.13 -15.52
CA LEU A 294 12.02 -6.93 -14.46
C LEU A 294 10.93 -8.02 -14.51
N GLU A 295 10.37 -8.31 -15.68
CA GLU A 295 9.36 -9.36 -15.85
C GLU A 295 9.89 -10.73 -15.39
N GLU A 296 11.13 -11.06 -15.73
CA GLU A 296 11.79 -12.29 -15.26
C GLU A 296 11.99 -12.27 -13.74
N THR A 297 12.51 -11.17 -13.18
CA THR A 297 12.71 -11.02 -11.73
C THR A 297 11.40 -11.17 -10.97
N PHE A 298 10.32 -10.63 -11.51
CA PHE A 298 8.98 -10.74 -10.93
C PHE A 298 8.35 -12.11 -11.08
N LYS A 299 8.94 -13.09 -11.77
CA LYS A 299 8.49 -14.49 -11.62
C LYS A 299 8.63 -14.97 -10.18
N ASN A 300 9.61 -14.44 -9.43
CA ASN A 300 9.72 -14.68 -8.00
C ASN A 300 8.69 -13.85 -7.20
N PRO A 301 7.76 -14.49 -6.45
CA PRO A 301 6.76 -13.78 -5.66
C PRO A 301 7.32 -12.85 -4.58
N SER A 302 8.52 -13.11 -4.04
CA SER A 302 9.12 -12.23 -3.02
C SER A 302 9.50 -10.86 -3.60
N GLU A 303 9.91 -10.82 -4.88
CA GLU A 303 10.33 -9.61 -5.59
C GLU A 303 9.12 -8.74 -6.01
N ARG A 304 7.94 -9.34 -6.21
CA ARG A 304 6.71 -8.61 -6.57
C ARG A 304 6.23 -7.61 -5.53
N VAL A 305 6.74 -7.66 -4.30
CA VAL A 305 6.29 -6.77 -3.22
C VAL A 305 6.43 -5.30 -3.58
N VAL A 306 7.44 -4.95 -4.38
CA VAL A 306 7.71 -3.57 -4.80
C VAL A 306 6.62 -3.01 -5.71
N LEU A 307 5.91 -3.89 -6.44
CA LEU A 307 4.80 -3.52 -7.33
C LEU A 307 3.57 -3.02 -6.58
N GLN A 308 3.48 -3.25 -5.27
CA GLN A 308 2.43 -2.67 -4.42
C GLN A 308 2.67 -1.18 -4.12
N TYR A 309 3.87 -0.69 -4.40
CA TYR A 309 4.30 0.68 -4.11
C TYR A 309 4.46 1.49 -5.39
N PHE A 310 5.05 0.91 -6.44
CA PHE A 310 5.18 1.55 -7.74
C PHE A 310 5.09 0.54 -8.90
N ASP A 311 4.35 0.87 -9.97
CA ASP A 311 4.26 0.01 -11.15
C ASP A 311 5.48 0.21 -12.06
N TYR A 312 6.59 -0.40 -11.65
CA TYR A 312 7.85 -0.33 -12.40
C TYR A 312 7.71 -0.86 -13.83
N LEU A 313 6.82 -1.84 -14.07
CA LEU A 313 6.63 -2.41 -15.40
C LEU A 313 5.88 -1.44 -16.31
N SER A 314 4.80 -0.82 -15.84
CA SER A 314 4.12 0.21 -16.63
C SER A 314 5.04 1.41 -16.88
N TRP A 315 5.89 1.79 -15.93
CA TRP A 315 6.86 2.87 -16.14
C TRP A 315 7.92 2.53 -17.19
N THR A 316 8.55 1.36 -17.13
CA THR A 316 9.56 1.00 -18.15
C THR A 316 8.94 0.78 -19.52
N LYS A 317 7.73 0.19 -19.58
CA LYS A 317 6.97 0.05 -20.84
C LYS A 317 6.59 1.42 -21.41
N SER A 318 6.14 2.36 -20.58
CA SER A 318 5.78 3.71 -21.06
C SER A 318 6.98 4.43 -21.68
N LYS A 319 8.19 4.22 -21.13
CA LYS A 319 9.43 4.77 -21.70
C LYS A 319 9.90 4.05 -22.95
N ALA A 320 9.80 2.73 -23.00
CA ALA A 320 10.15 1.96 -24.19
C ALA A 320 9.22 2.27 -25.38
N GLN A 321 7.93 2.45 -25.12
CA GLN A 321 6.90 2.67 -26.15
C GLN A 321 6.62 4.16 -26.41
N GLN A 322 7.24 5.06 -25.66
CA GLN A 322 7.02 6.51 -25.72
C GLN A 322 5.54 6.91 -25.57
N ILE A 323 4.84 6.26 -24.64
CA ILE A 323 3.46 6.58 -24.28
C ILE A 323 3.38 7.19 -22.88
N PRO A 324 2.30 7.93 -22.56
CA PRO A 324 2.06 8.36 -21.19
C PRO A 324 2.01 7.18 -20.21
N PHE A 325 2.52 7.38 -18.99
CA PHE A 325 2.48 6.35 -17.94
C PHE A 325 1.06 5.83 -17.68
N ALA A 326 0.07 6.74 -17.68
CA ALA A 326 -1.35 6.39 -17.55
C ALA A 326 -1.82 5.35 -18.59
N SER A 327 -1.45 5.54 -19.85
CA SER A 327 -1.78 4.62 -20.93
C SER A 327 -1.11 3.25 -20.74
N ALA A 328 0.14 3.22 -20.27
CA ALA A 328 0.85 1.98 -19.98
C ALA A 328 0.26 1.23 -18.77
N VAL A 329 -0.27 1.94 -17.77
CA VAL A 329 -1.01 1.34 -16.66
C VAL A 329 -2.32 0.74 -17.15
N GLN A 330 -3.10 1.47 -17.95
CA GLN A 330 -4.35 0.99 -18.52
C GLN A 330 -4.16 -0.26 -19.39
N ALA A 331 -3.15 -0.25 -20.28
CA ALA A 331 -2.83 -1.40 -21.12
C ALA A 331 -2.50 -2.65 -20.29
N ARG A 332 -1.64 -2.49 -19.27
CA ARG A 332 -1.27 -3.58 -18.36
C ARG A 332 -2.45 -4.13 -17.57
N GLN A 333 -3.38 -3.28 -17.15
CA GLN A 333 -4.55 -3.73 -16.38
C GLN A 333 -5.55 -4.47 -17.28
N ALA A 334 -5.64 -4.08 -18.56
CA ALA A 334 -6.40 -4.83 -19.56
C ALA A 334 -5.78 -6.21 -19.88
N GLU A 335 -4.47 -6.41 -19.67
CA GLU A 335 -3.82 -7.73 -19.79
C GLU A 335 -4.08 -8.64 -18.57
N LEU A 336 -4.43 -8.06 -17.41
CA LEU A 336 -4.62 -8.77 -16.13
C LEU A 336 -6.08 -9.13 -15.83
N GLY A 337 -7.03 -8.41 -16.42
CA GLY A 337 -8.47 -8.68 -16.31
C GLY A 337 -8.95 -9.57 -17.44
#